data_AF-A0A2T3KTH7-F1
#
_entry.id   AF-A0A2T3KTH7-F1
#
_cell.length_a   1.000
_cell.length_b   1.000
_cell.length_c   1.000
_cell.angle_alpha   90.00
_cell.angle_beta   90.00
_cell.angle_gamma   90.00
#
_symmetry.space_group_name_H-M   'P 1'
#
loop_
_entity.id
_entity.type
_entity.pdbx_description
1 polymer ?
#
loop_
_entity_poly.entity_id
_entity_poly.type
_entity_poly.pdbx_seq_one_letter_code
_entity_poly.pdbx_strand_id
1 'polypeptide(L)'
;MTDTAVQSNYQMKLSLQQPLTESQREILSDDALLFLERLVDRFAERIPLLLEDREQRQRQIDRGQLPDFDPETESIRHSEWKIQNIPQDLQDRRVEITGPVDRKMVINALNANVKVFMADFEDSFAPAWNEVIEGQRNLRDAVNGTIDYVNPANGKHYQVADDPAVLICRVRGLHLPEKHVLWNGKPIPGALLDFALYFYLNQKALLAKGSGPYFYLPKLQAYREAAWWSDVFSYTEDEFGLARGTIKATVLIETLPAVFEMDEILFNLKEHIVGLNCGRWDYIFSYIKTLRQYPDRILPDRQVVTMEKPFLNAYSRLLVRTCHRRGAFAMGGMAAFIPSKDPQRQAWVLNKIQTDKALEASNGHDGTWVAHPGLADTACGVFDHVLGDRKNQLDITRDNDAPITANELLAPCDGERTEEGMRHNIRVAVQYIEAWISGNGCVPIYGLMEDAATAEISRASIWQWIKHKQALSNGKVVTKALFEQMLAEEMLVLNEELGDVRFNQGRFDEAAELMAKLTTSEELENFLTLHGYEYLN
;
A
#
# COMPACT_ATOMS: atom_id res chain seq x y z
N MET A 1 0.89 43.06 34.40
CA MET A 1 -0.54 42.73 34.57
C MET A 1 -0.84 41.69 33.50
N THR A 2 -0.51 40.45 33.84
CA THR A 2 -1.46 39.32 33.98
C THR A 2 -1.75 38.67 32.63
N ASP A 3 -0.82 37.78 32.25
CA ASP A 3 -1.09 36.62 31.41
C ASP A 3 -2.24 35.82 32.02
N THR A 4 -3.40 35.86 31.37
CA THR A 4 -4.45 34.87 31.59
C THR A 4 -4.08 33.62 30.81
N ALA A 5 -3.30 32.74 31.44
CA ALA A 5 -3.26 31.34 31.06
C ALA A 5 -4.67 30.77 31.29
N VAL A 6 -5.43 30.63 30.20
CA VAL A 6 -6.61 29.77 30.19
C VAL A 6 -6.07 28.33 30.25
N GLN A 7 -5.88 27.82 31.46
CA GLN A 7 -5.80 26.38 31.67
C GLN A 7 -7.15 25.81 31.26
N SER A 8 -7.27 25.33 30.02
CA SER A 8 -8.40 24.49 29.65
C SER A 8 -8.32 23.24 30.52
N ASN A 9 -9.37 22.98 31.32
CA ASN A 9 -9.61 21.69 31.97
C ASN A 9 -9.94 20.63 30.91
N TYR A 10 -9.06 20.45 29.93
CA TYR A 10 -9.20 19.44 28.91
C TYR A 10 -8.77 18.11 29.51
N GLN A 11 -9.73 17.25 29.78
CA GLN A 11 -9.46 15.87 30.16
C GLN A 11 -9.36 15.05 28.88
N MET A 12 -8.15 14.56 28.58
CA MET A 12 -7.88 13.65 27.46
C MET A 12 -8.79 12.43 27.57
N LYS A 13 -9.61 12.20 26.53
CA LYS A 13 -10.51 11.04 26.39
C LYS A 13 -9.80 9.83 25.82
N LEU A 14 -8.66 10.01 25.15
CA LEU A 14 -7.83 8.89 24.71
C LEU A 14 -7.31 8.12 25.92
N SER A 15 -7.35 6.80 25.84
CA SER A 15 -6.72 5.91 26.80
C SER A 15 -5.76 4.95 26.09
N LEU A 16 -4.65 4.65 26.76
CA LEU A 16 -3.66 3.70 26.28
C LEU A 16 -3.85 2.37 27.00
N GLN A 17 -3.77 1.26 26.26
CA GLN A 17 -3.87 -0.06 26.86
C GLN A 17 -2.68 -0.38 27.78
N GLN A 18 -1.52 0.20 27.50
CA GLN A 18 -0.31 0.07 28.32
C GLN A 18 0.28 1.45 28.63
N PRO A 19 0.91 1.65 29.80
CA PRO A 19 1.60 2.90 30.10
C PRO A 19 2.75 3.18 29.13
N LEU A 20 2.91 4.43 28.71
CA LEU A 20 4.06 4.82 27.89
C LEU A 20 5.35 4.76 28.69
N THR A 21 6.36 4.16 28.08
CA THR A 21 7.76 4.31 28.51
C THR A 21 8.23 5.76 28.30
N GLU A 22 9.31 6.15 28.98
CA GLU A 22 9.89 7.50 28.82
C GLU A 22 10.27 7.78 27.35
N SER A 23 10.88 6.80 26.69
CA SER A 23 11.24 6.90 25.27
C SER A 23 10.00 7.10 24.37
N GLN A 24 8.90 6.40 24.63
CA GLN A 24 7.66 6.56 23.85
C GLN A 24 7.02 7.95 24.04
N ARG A 25 7.18 8.59 25.20
CA ARG A 25 6.65 9.96 25.46
C ARG A 25 7.32 11.04 24.62
N GLU A 26 8.51 10.79 24.09
CA GLU A 26 9.16 11.70 23.15
C GLU A 26 8.45 11.75 21.78
N ILE A 27 7.72 10.69 21.44
CA ILE A 27 6.94 10.57 20.19
C ILE A 27 5.47 10.89 20.47
N LEU A 28 4.94 10.34 21.56
CA LEU A 28 3.58 10.54 22.06
C LEU A 28 3.57 11.56 23.19
N SER A 29 4.00 12.78 22.89
CA SER A 29 3.89 13.89 23.84
C SER A 29 2.42 14.24 24.11
N ASP A 30 2.15 14.94 25.20
CA ASP A 30 0.77 15.35 25.55
C ASP A 30 0.13 16.18 24.41
N ASP A 31 0.91 17.04 23.74
CA ASP A 31 0.44 17.82 22.59
C ASP A 31 0.18 16.95 21.34
N ALA A 32 1.00 15.94 21.09
CA ALA A 32 0.80 15.01 19.98
C ALA A 32 -0.48 14.17 20.19
N LEU A 33 -0.68 13.67 21.42
CA LEU A 33 -1.89 12.95 21.82
C LEU A 33 -3.13 13.85 21.78
N LEU A 34 -3.01 15.11 22.18
CA LEU A 34 -4.10 16.09 22.09
C LEU A 34 -4.50 16.36 20.64
N PHE A 35 -3.53 16.50 19.73
CA PHE A 35 -3.81 16.63 18.31
C PHE A 35 -4.48 15.38 17.73
N LEU A 36 -3.97 14.19 18.06
CA LEU A 36 -4.59 12.92 17.69
C LEU A 36 -6.03 12.82 18.20
N GLU A 37 -6.28 13.19 19.45
CA GLU A 37 -7.62 13.15 20.03
C GLU A 37 -8.59 14.05 19.27
N ARG A 38 -8.16 15.26 18.89
CA ARG A 38 -8.99 16.18 18.09
C ARG A 38 -9.35 15.59 16.72
N LEU A 39 -8.40 14.88 16.09
CA LEU A 39 -8.68 14.16 14.84
C LEU A 39 -9.67 13.02 15.05
N VAL A 40 -9.47 12.21 16.08
CA VAL A 40 -10.33 11.07 16.40
C VAL A 40 -11.74 11.53 16.73
N ASP A 41 -11.91 12.51 17.62
CA ASP A 41 -13.21 13.06 18.02
C ASP A 41 -13.98 13.62 16.82
N ARG A 42 -13.29 14.20 15.84
CA ARG A 42 -13.91 14.79 14.65
C ARG A 42 -14.20 13.80 13.52
N PHE A 43 -13.35 12.80 13.31
CA PHE A 43 -13.35 12.02 12.07
C PHE A 43 -13.53 10.51 12.24
N ALA A 44 -13.24 9.95 13.43
CA ALA A 44 -13.24 8.50 13.60
C ALA A 44 -14.64 7.89 13.42
N GLU A 45 -15.71 8.57 13.83
CA GLU A 45 -17.08 8.05 13.70
C GLU A 45 -17.56 7.96 12.24
N ARG A 46 -16.93 8.67 11.30
CA ARG A 46 -17.26 8.60 9.87
C ARG A 46 -16.71 7.34 9.21
N ILE A 47 -15.62 6.76 9.71
CA ILE A 47 -14.98 5.59 9.09
C ILE A 47 -15.91 4.36 9.10
N PRO A 48 -16.56 3.98 10.21
CA PRO A 48 -17.51 2.87 10.20
C PRO A 48 -18.64 3.03 9.17
N LEU A 49 -19.09 4.26 8.90
CA LEU A 49 -20.10 4.54 7.87
C LEU A 49 -19.54 4.29 6.47
N LEU A 50 -18.31 4.76 6.18
CA LEU A 50 -17.63 4.49 4.91
C LEU A 50 -17.40 2.98 4.70
N LEU A 51 -17.02 2.26 5.75
CA LEU A 51 -16.82 0.81 5.68
C LEU A 51 -18.14 0.06 5.47
N GLU A 52 -19.24 0.50 6.09
CA GLU A 52 -20.57 -0.07 5.82
C GLU A 52 -21.04 0.23 4.38
N ASP A 53 -20.74 1.40 3.84
CA ASP A 53 -21.01 1.73 2.43
C ASP A 53 -20.27 0.77 1.47
N ARG A 54 -19.03 0.38 1.79
CA ARG A 54 -18.29 -0.66 1.04
C ARG A 54 -19.08 -1.97 1.03
N GLU A 55 -19.55 -2.41 2.19
CA GLU A 55 -20.31 -3.66 2.33
C GLU A 55 -21.66 -3.60 1.62
N GLN A 56 -22.35 -2.45 1.64
CA GLN A 56 -23.59 -2.24 0.89
C GLN A 56 -23.36 -2.37 -0.62
N ARG A 57 -22.35 -1.68 -1.15
CA ARG A 57 -21.99 -1.75 -2.58
C ARG A 57 -21.57 -3.17 -2.96
N GLN A 58 -20.80 -3.84 -2.13
CA GLN A 58 -20.41 -5.22 -2.37
C GLN A 58 -21.62 -6.17 -2.41
N ARG A 59 -22.61 -5.99 -1.53
CA ARG A 59 -23.87 -6.76 -1.58
C ARG A 59 -24.68 -6.52 -2.85
N GLN A 60 -24.61 -5.33 -3.45
CA GLN A 60 -25.23 -5.05 -4.75
C GLN A 60 -24.49 -5.79 -5.87
N ILE A 61 -23.16 -5.75 -5.84
CA ILE A 61 -22.31 -6.47 -6.80
C ILE A 61 -22.55 -7.98 -6.71
N ASP A 62 -22.58 -8.54 -5.51
CA ASP A 62 -22.89 -9.96 -5.28
C ASP A 62 -24.27 -10.39 -5.83
N ARG A 63 -25.22 -9.45 -5.99
CA ARG A 63 -26.57 -9.68 -6.55
C ARG A 63 -26.67 -9.49 -8.06
N GLY A 64 -25.55 -9.26 -8.75
CA GLY A 64 -25.50 -9.17 -10.22
C GLY A 64 -25.29 -7.77 -10.78
N GLN A 65 -25.14 -6.74 -9.94
CA GLN A 65 -24.84 -5.38 -10.40
C GLN A 65 -23.33 -5.16 -10.52
N LEU A 66 -22.75 -5.49 -11.69
CA LEU A 66 -21.33 -5.26 -11.94
C LEU A 66 -20.96 -3.76 -11.79
N PRO A 67 -19.74 -3.44 -11.32
CA PRO A 67 -19.27 -2.06 -11.25
C PRO A 67 -19.21 -1.38 -12.62
N ASP A 68 -19.53 -0.09 -12.67
CA ASP A 68 -19.39 0.77 -13.85
C ASP A 68 -19.19 2.23 -13.38
N PHE A 69 -18.90 3.14 -14.31
CA PHE A 69 -18.81 4.58 -14.05
C PHE A 69 -20.18 5.15 -13.67
N ASP A 70 -20.21 5.97 -12.62
CA ASP A 70 -21.46 6.54 -12.09
C ASP A 70 -22.00 7.66 -13.00
N PRO A 71 -23.22 7.57 -13.55
CA PRO A 71 -23.81 8.65 -14.34
C PRO A 71 -24.10 9.92 -13.52
N GLU A 72 -24.30 9.84 -12.20
CA GLU A 72 -24.59 11.00 -11.36
C GLU A 72 -23.40 11.98 -11.26
N THR A 73 -22.17 11.47 -11.42
CA THR A 73 -20.93 12.27 -11.37
C THR A 73 -20.35 12.60 -12.74
N GLU A 74 -21.10 12.34 -13.82
CA GLU A 74 -20.67 12.58 -15.20
C GLU A 74 -20.17 14.01 -15.44
N SER A 75 -20.81 15.02 -14.82
CA SER A 75 -20.39 16.41 -14.94
C SER A 75 -18.97 16.68 -14.40
N ILE A 76 -18.50 15.92 -13.41
CA ILE A 76 -17.12 16.02 -12.91
C ILE A 76 -16.15 15.55 -13.99
N ARG A 77 -16.45 14.43 -14.64
CA ARG A 77 -15.59 13.83 -15.67
C ARG A 77 -15.48 14.68 -16.93
N HIS A 78 -16.59 15.28 -17.37
CA HIS A 78 -16.60 16.08 -18.60
C HIS A 78 -16.26 17.56 -18.43
N SER A 79 -16.18 18.07 -17.20
CA SER A 79 -15.76 19.46 -16.95
C SER A 79 -14.24 19.64 -17.00
N GLU A 80 -13.81 20.87 -17.26
CA GLU A 80 -12.41 21.27 -17.28
C GLU A 80 -11.99 21.78 -15.90
N TRP A 81 -11.14 21.01 -15.23
CA TRP A 81 -10.54 21.33 -13.93
C TRP A 81 -9.25 20.54 -13.76
N LYS A 82 -8.38 21.01 -12.85
CA LYS A 82 -7.11 20.39 -12.49
C LYS A 82 -6.92 20.38 -10.98
N ILE A 83 -5.99 19.55 -10.50
CA ILE A 83 -5.49 19.61 -9.13
C ILE A 83 -4.83 20.97 -8.86
N GLN A 84 -4.69 21.34 -7.58
CA GLN A 84 -4.22 22.67 -7.19
C GLN A 84 -2.78 22.94 -7.63
N ASN A 85 -1.82 22.12 -7.19
CA ASN A 85 -0.40 22.24 -7.52
C ASN A 85 0.41 21.01 -7.09
N ILE A 86 1.60 20.86 -7.67
CA ILE A 86 2.61 19.88 -7.28
C ILE A 86 3.86 20.65 -6.79
N PRO A 87 4.32 20.42 -5.54
CA PRO A 87 5.54 21.02 -4.99
C PRO A 87 6.78 20.73 -5.83
N GLN A 88 7.80 21.58 -5.73
CA GLN A 88 8.98 21.53 -6.61
C GLN A 88 9.76 20.21 -6.49
N ASP A 89 9.86 19.66 -5.28
CA ASP A 89 10.56 18.41 -4.97
C ASP A 89 9.73 17.16 -5.35
N LEU A 90 8.46 17.32 -5.72
CA LEU A 90 7.60 16.24 -6.26
C LEU A 90 7.41 16.30 -7.77
N GLN A 91 8.08 17.22 -8.48
CA GLN A 91 7.96 17.34 -9.95
C GLN A 91 8.75 16.31 -10.74
N ASP A 92 9.70 15.60 -10.11
CA ASP A 92 10.45 14.51 -10.72
C ASP A 92 10.38 13.31 -9.77
N ARG A 93 9.58 12.32 -10.14
CA ARG A 93 9.31 11.11 -9.33
C ARG A 93 9.59 9.84 -10.13
N ARG A 94 10.53 9.92 -11.09
CA ARG A 94 10.76 8.87 -12.10
C ARG A 94 10.98 7.47 -11.51
N VAL A 95 11.62 7.39 -10.34
CA VAL A 95 11.73 6.16 -9.56
C VAL A 95 11.51 6.49 -8.09
N GLU A 96 10.65 5.70 -7.45
CA GLU A 96 10.46 5.68 -6.00
C GLU A 96 10.84 4.30 -5.47
N ILE A 97 11.46 4.27 -4.29
CA ILE A 97 11.66 3.04 -3.53
C ILE A 97 10.61 2.95 -2.43
N THR A 98 10.08 1.76 -2.18
CA THR A 98 9.20 1.50 -1.04
C THR A 98 9.91 0.61 -0.03
N GLY A 99 9.58 0.76 1.25
CA GLY A 99 10.12 -0.11 2.28
C GLY A 99 9.64 0.24 3.69
N PRO A 100 9.94 -0.64 4.65
CA PRO A 100 9.46 -0.48 6.01
C PRO A 100 10.18 0.66 6.72
N VAL A 101 9.62 1.04 7.87
CA VAL A 101 10.10 2.13 8.73
C VAL A 101 11.23 1.72 9.69
N ASP A 102 11.82 0.53 9.49
CA ASP A 102 13.02 0.08 10.20
C ASP A 102 14.18 1.06 10.00
N ARG A 103 14.87 1.42 11.08
CA ARG A 103 15.91 2.46 11.10
C ARG A 103 16.98 2.28 10.02
N LYS A 104 17.51 1.06 9.86
CA LYS A 104 18.52 0.74 8.84
C LYS A 104 17.93 0.81 7.42
N MET A 105 16.69 0.37 7.23
CA MET A 105 16.04 0.37 5.92
C MET A 105 15.72 1.80 5.47
N VAL A 106 15.24 2.65 6.38
CA VAL A 106 15.04 4.09 6.13
C VAL A 106 16.33 4.75 5.62
N ILE A 107 17.47 4.53 6.27
CA ILE A 107 18.76 5.08 5.82
C ILE A 107 19.13 4.57 4.42
N ASN A 108 19.02 3.26 4.18
CA ASN A 108 19.38 2.67 2.89
C ASN A 108 18.47 3.15 1.75
N ALA A 109 17.17 3.32 2.03
CA ALA A 109 16.19 3.77 1.05
C ALA A 109 16.39 5.25 0.70
N LEU A 110 16.62 6.12 1.69
CA LEU A 110 16.94 7.53 1.47
C LEU A 110 18.24 7.73 0.68
N ASN A 111 19.20 6.82 0.83
CA ASN A 111 20.48 6.85 0.11
C ASN A 111 20.44 6.11 -1.25
N ALA A 112 19.32 5.50 -1.64
CA ALA A 112 19.21 4.84 -2.92
C ALA A 112 19.19 5.87 -4.07
N ASN A 113 19.62 5.46 -5.27
CA ASN A 113 19.56 6.31 -6.47
C ASN A 113 18.12 6.43 -7.00
N VAL A 114 17.25 7.06 -6.23
CA VAL A 114 15.82 7.25 -6.49
C VAL A 114 15.41 8.67 -6.13
N LYS A 115 14.25 9.12 -6.61
CA LYS A 115 13.75 10.47 -6.31
C LYS A 115 12.97 10.53 -5.00
N VAL A 116 12.28 9.44 -4.68
CA VAL A 116 11.37 9.37 -3.54
C VAL A 116 11.56 8.06 -2.78
N PHE A 117 11.49 8.12 -1.46
CA PHE A 117 11.29 6.98 -0.59
C PHE A 117 9.90 7.04 0.03
N MET A 118 9.07 6.03 -0.25
CA MET A 118 7.83 5.78 0.45
C MET A 118 8.10 4.91 1.68
N ALA A 119 8.11 5.55 2.85
CA ALA A 119 8.20 4.90 4.14
C ALA A 119 6.84 4.32 4.55
N ASP A 120 6.82 3.03 4.86
CA ASP A 120 5.57 2.28 4.90
C ASP A 120 5.17 1.79 6.30
N PHE A 121 3.99 2.21 6.76
CA PHE A 121 3.30 1.65 7.93
C PHE A 121 2.17 0.67 7.56
N GLU A 122 2.04 0.32 6.28
CA GLU A 122 0.95 -0.51 5.75
C GLU A 122 1.43 -1.91 5.34
N ASP A 123 1.32 -2.31 4.06
CA ASP A 123 1.44 -3.72 3.68
C ASP A 123 2.81 -4.36 3.90
N SER A 124 3.90 -3.58 3.87
CA SER A 124 5.24 -4.09 4.17
C SER A 124 5.58 -4.03 5.67
N PHE A 125 4.59 -3.75 6.52
CA PHE A 125 4.77 -3.52 7.94
C PHE A 125 3.83 -4.39 8.79
N ALA A 126 4.37 -4.99 9.85
CA ALA A 126 3.59 -5.67 10.88
C ALA A 126 3.39 -4.69 12.04
N PRO A 127 2.16 -4.19 12.32
CA PRO A 127 1.93 -3.02 13.16
C PRO A 127 1.98 -3.29 14.66
N ALA A 128 3.01 -3.99 15.13
CA ALA A 128 3.31 -4.15 16.54
C ALA A 128 3.57 -2.77 17.18
N TRP A 129 3.09 -2.56 18.41
CA TRP A 129 3.04 -1.21 19.01
C TRP A 129 4.41 -0.54 19.06
N ASN A 130 5.42 -1.27 19.54
CA ASN A 130 6.77 -0.74 19.66
C ASN A 130 7.35 -0.35 18.29
N GLU A 131 7.10 -1.15 17.26
CA GLU A 131 7.57 -0.88 15.91
C GLU A 131 6.89 0.34 15.29
N VAL A 132 5.59 0.57 15.58
CA VAL A 132 4.89 1.79 15.13
C VAL A 132 5.56 3.02 15.71
N ILE A 133 5.84 3.02 17.02
CA ILE A 133 6.46 4.17 17.69
C ILE A 133 7.91 4.37 17.25
N GLU A 134 8.69 3.30 17.12
CA GLU A 134 10.06 3.39 16.61
C GLU A 134 10.10 3.81 15.15
N GLY A 135 9.14 3.38 14.33
CA GLY A 135 8.98 3.88 12.96
C GLY A 135 8.79 5.39 12.92
N GLN A 136 7.90 5.94 13.75
CA GLN A 136 7.68 7.39 13.85
C GLN A 136 8.93 8.14 14.33
N ARG A 137 9.69 7.56 15.27
CA ARG A 137 11.00 8.07 15.70
C ARG A 137 12.00 8.08 14.55
N ASN A 138 12.09 6.99 13.80
CA ASN A 138 13.02 6.87 12.67
C ASN A 138 12.72 7.92 11.60
N LEU A 139 11.44 8.14 11.27
CA LEU A 139 11.06 9.18 10.30
C LEU A 139 11.35 10.59 10.81
N ARG A 140 11.10 10.87 12.10
CA ARG A 140 11.47 12.14 12.74
C ARG A 140 12.96 12.40 12.65
N ASP A 141 13.78 11.43 13.04
CA ASP A 141 15.23 11.55 13.02
C ASP A 141 15.75 11.70 11.57
N ALA A 142 15.13 11.01 10.60
CA ALA A 142 15.46 11.13 9.18
C ALA A 142 15.14 12.54 8.64
N VAL A 143 13.97 13.09 8.99
CA VAL A 143 13.58 14.44 8.59
C VAL A 143 14.53 15.48 9.15
N ASN A 144 14.98 15.30 10.40
CA ASN A 144 15.94 16.17 11.09
C ASN A 144 17.40 15.98 10.64
N GLY A 145 17.70 14.96 9.82
CA GLY A 145 19.06 14.65 9.39
C GLY A 145 19.94 14.05 10.50
N THR A 146 19.34 13.48 11.55
CA THR A 146 20.04 12.93 12.71
C THR A 146 19.94 11.40 12.81
N ILE A 147 19.27 10.74 11.86
CA ILE A 147 19.16 9.28 11.85
C ILE A 147 20.52 8.62 11.55
N ASP A 148 20.88 7.67 12.39
CA ASP A 148 22.11 6.90 12.30
C ASP A 148 21.87 5.45 12.75
N TYR A 149 22.71 4.52 12.30
CA TYR A 149 22.61 3.12 12.72
C TYR A 149 23.98 2.45 12.72
N VAL A 150 24.29 1.74 13.80
CA VAL A 150 25.46 0.86 13.88
C VAL A 150 24.99 -0.58 13.87
N ASN A 151 25.41 -1.34 12.86
CA ASN A 151 25.04 -2.75 12.77
C ASN A 151 25.72 -3.54 13.91
N PRO A 152 24.96 -4.18 14.81
CA PRO A 152 25.53 -4.87 15.97
C PRO A 152 26.39 -6.08 15.59
N ALA A 153 26.13 -6.70 14.43
CA ALA A 153 26.86 -7.89 14.00
C ALA A 153 28.25 -7.59 13.42
N ASN A 154 28.47 -6.41 12.84
CA ASN A 154 29.73 -6.09 12.15
C ASN A 154 30.29 -4.68 12.41
N GLY A 155 29.64 -3.89 13.26
CA GLY A 155 30.06 -2.53 13.62
C GLY A 155 29.97 -1.51 12.50
N LYS A 156 29.43 -1.85 11.32
CA LYS A 156 29.30 -0.90 10.21
C LYS A 156 28.30 0.19 10.57
N HIS A 157 28.73 1.44 10.44
CA HIS A 157 27.92 2.62 10.64
C HIS A 157 27.22 3.06 9.35
N TYR A 158 25.98 3.52 9.47
CA TYR A 158 25.11 3.99 8.40
C TYR A 158 24.55 5.36 8.79
N GLN A 159 24.60 6.30 7.86
CA GLN A 159 24.05 7.65 7.98
C GLN A 159 23.45 8.07 6.64
N VAL A 160 22.54 9.05 6.67
CA VAL A 160 21.94 9.62 5.46
C VAL A 160 22.95 10.54 4.75
N ALA A 161 23.00 10.48 3.41
CA ALA A 161 23.85 11.30 2.57
C ALA A 161 23.30 12.74 2.42
N ASP A 162 24.08 13.63 1.79
CA ASP A 162 23.77 15.07 1.71
C ASP A 162 22.53 15.41 0.85
N ASP A 163 22.17 14.56 -0.11
CA ASP A 163 21.02 14.74 -1.01
C ASP A 163 20.14 13.47 -1.00
N PRO A 164 19.37 13.24 0.08
CA PRO A 164 18.54 12.05 0.19
C PRO A 164 17.29 12.16 -0.67
N ALA A 165 16.72 11.00 -1.02
CA ALA A 165 15.41 10.92 -1.65
C ALA A 165 14.33 11.66 -0.83
N VAL A 166 13.33 12.23 -1.50
CA VAL A 166 12.18 12.88 -0.87
C VAL A 166 11.39 11.83 -0.08
N LEU A 167 11.02 12.15 1.16
CA LEU A 167 10.29 11.24 2.03
C LEU A 167 8.77 11.41 1.87
N ILE A 168 8.06 10.31 1.66
CA ILE A 168 6.58 10.25 1.69
C ILE A 168 6.16 9.13 2.65
N CYS A 169 5.18 9.39 3.52
CA CYS A 169 4.69 8.41 4.49
C CYS A 169 3.44 7.69 3.97
N ARG A 170 3.46 6.36 3.84
CA ARG A 170 2.25 5.56 3.60
C ARG A 170 1.63 5.16 4.94
N VAL A 171 0.39 5.59 5.15
CA VAL A 171 -0.39 5.31 6.36
C VAL A 171 -1.16 3.99 6.21
N ARG A 172 -1.57 3.37 7.32
CA ARG A 172 -2.50 2.24 7.29
C ARG A 172 -3.82 2.59 6.60
N GLY A 173 -4.42 1.62 5.90
CA GLY A 173 -5.73 1.77 5.27
C GLY A 173 -6.88 1.96 6.27
N LEU A 174 -8.00 2.51 5.81
CA LEU A 174 -9.17 2.88 6.65
C LEU A 174 -9.78 1.74 7.46
N HIS A 175 -9.52 0.48 7.08
CA HIS A 175 -10.05 -0.71 7.73
C HIS A 175 -9.24 -1.16 8.95
N LEU A 176 -7.99 -0.67 9.10
CA LEU A 176 -7.08 -1.14 10.14
C LEU A 176 -7.28 -0.34 11.44
N PRO A 177 -7.53 -1.01 12.57
CA PRO A 177 -7.54 -0.36 13.88
C PRO A 177 -6.12 -0.18 14.41
N GLU A 178 -5.96 0.79 15.31
CA GLU A 178 -4.86 0.85 16.26
C GLU A 178 -5.40 0.40 17.63
N LYS A 179 -5.09 -0.84 18.01
CA LYS A 179 -5.72 -1.45 19.20
C LYS A 179 -5.14 -0.94 20.52
N HIS A 180 -3.95 -0.34 20.52
CA HIS A 180 -3.27 0.08 21.74
C HIS A 180 -3.73 1.46 22.22
N VAL A 181 -4.40 2.24 21.36
CA VAL A 181 -4.98 3.55 21.68
C VAL A 181 -6.50 3.48 21.52
N LEU A 182 -7.22 3.83 22.57
CA LEU A 182 -8.67 3.74 22.63
C LEU A 182 -9.30 5.12 22.75
N TRP A 183 -10.44 5.31 22.11
CA TRP A 183 -11.33 6.46 22.29
C TRP A 183 -12.73 5.95 22.64
N ASN A 184 -13.28 6.38 23.77
CA ASN A 184 -14.53 5.84 24.32
C ASN A 184 -14.54 4.30 24.42
N GLY A 185 -13.39 3.72 24.77
CA GLY A 185 -13.21 2.27 24.93
C GLY A 185 -13.08 1.48 23.62
N LYS A 186 -13.04 2.14 22.45
CA LYS A 186 -12.88 1.49 21.14
C LYS A 186 -11.51 1.82 20.52
N PRO A 187 -10.86 0.87 19.85
CA PRO A 187 -9.67 1.15 19.04
C PRO A 187 -9.88 2.33 18.10
N ILE A 188 -8.91 3.23 18.05
CA ILE A 188 -8.94 4.33 17.07
C ILE A 188 -8.55 3.81 15.67
N PRO A 189 -8.83 4.56 14.60
CA PRO A 189 -8.34 4.21 13.27
C PRO A 189 -6.82 4.33 13.18
N GLY A 190 -6.14 3.27 12.70
CA GLY A 190 -4.68 3.27 12.50
C GLY A 190 -4.23 4.35 11.52
N ALA A 191 -5.02 4.58 10.47
CA ALA A 191 -4.84 5.66 9.50
C ALA A 191 -4.67 7.04 10.15
N LEU A 192 -5.46 7.34 11.20
CA LEU A 192 -5.38 8.61 11.91
C LEU A 192 -4.16 8.68 12.84
N LEU A 193 -3.77 7.58 13.49
CA LEU A 193 -2.55 7.55 14.30
C LEU A 193 -1.32 7.86 13.43
N ASP A 194 -1.16 7.11 12.33
CA ASP A 194 0.03 7.20 11.48
C ASP A 194 0.16 8.59 10.87
N PHE A 195 -0.96 9.12 10.34
CA PHE A 195 -1.04 10.47 9.81
C PHE A 195 -0.71 11.53 10.87
N ALA A 196 -1.37 11.45 12.03
CA ALA A 196 -1.25 12.47 13.07
C ALA A 196 0.19 12.59 13.57
N LEU A 197 0.83 11.46 13.88
CA LEU A 197 2.19 11.45 14.42
C LEU A 197 3.20 11.91 13.36
N TYR A 198 3.13 11.38 12.15
CA TYR A 198 4.06 11.78 11.10
C TYR A 198 3.91 13.28 10.78
N PHE A 199 2.69 13.78 10.65
CA PHE A 199 2.46 15.21 10.43
C PHE A 199 3.01 16.05 11.59
N TYR A 200 2.59 15.74 12.82
CA TYR A 200 2.90 16.54 14.02
C TYR A 200 4.39 16.66 14.26
N LEU A 201 5.11 15.55 14.13
CA LEU A 201 6.55 15.48 14.42
C LEU A 201 7.40 16.17 13.35
N ASN A 202 6.91 16.26 12.10
CA ASN A 202 7.78 16.56 10.97
C ASN A 202 7.44 17.84 10.20
N GLN A 203 6.18 18.31 10.23
CA GLN A 203 5.73 19.37 9.30
C GLN A 203 6.61 20.62 9.33
N LYS A 204 7.05 21.08 10.52
CA LYS A 204 7.88 22.30 10.63
C LYS A 204 9.24 22.12 9.97
N ALA A 205 9.89 20.99 10.23
CA ALA A 205 11.21 20.68 9.69
C ALA A 205 11.16 20.43 8.18
N LEU A 206 10.12 19.73 7.70
CA LEU A 206 9.86 19.51 6.27
C LEU A 206 9.68 20.84 5.52
N LEU A 207 8.81 21.72 6.02
CA LEU A 207 8.57 23.02 5.41
C LEU A 207 9.81 23.93 5.46
N ALA A 208 10.56 23.92 6.57
CA ALA A 208 11.76 24.75 6.71
C ALA A 208 12.86 24.39 5.70
N LYS A 209 12.93 23.13 5.26
CA LYS A 209 13.89 22.67 4.22
C LYS A 209 13.33 22.68 2.80
N GLY A 210 12.17 23.30 2.58
CA GLY A 210 11.56 23.44 1.25
C GLY A 210 10.85 22.18 0.73
N SER A 211 10.58 21.21 1.60
CA SER A 211 9.74 20.04 1.32
C SER A 211 8.37 20.22 2.00
N GLY A 212 7.61 19.14 2.23
CA GLY A 212 6.30 19.21 2.86
C GLY A 212 5.82 17.89 3.46
N PRO A 213 4.74 17.92 4.26
CA PRO A 213 4.13 16.71 4.81
C PRO A 213 3.40 15.93 3.70
N TYR A 214 4.07 14.89 3.19
CA TYR A 214 3.62 14.10 2.05
C TYR A 214 3.18 12.70 2.45
N PHE A 215 2.08 12.24 1.84
CA PHE A 215 1.45 10.96 2.17
C PHE A 215 1.16 10.08 0.96
N TYR A 216 1.19 8.76 1.17
CA TYR A 216 0.56 7.77 0.32
C TYR A 216 -0.69 7.21 0.99
N LEU A 217 -1.80 7.14 0.26
CA LEU A 217 -3.10 6.69 0.76
C LEU A 217 -3.50 5.37 0.08
N PRO A 218 -3.50 4.24 0.83
CA PRO A 218 -3.77 2.93 0.26
C PRO A 218 -5.25 2.54 0.28
N LYS A 219 -5.60 1.58 -0.59
CA LYS A 219 -6.82 0.77 -0.53
C LYS A 219 -8.13 1.55 -0.43
N LEU A 220 -8.20 2.74 -1.04
CA LEU A 220 -9.46 3.46 -1.19
C LEU A 220 -10.39 2.70 -2.15
N GLN A 221 -11.69 2.73 -1.89
CA GLN A 221 -12.72 2.09 -2.72
C GLN A 221 -13.75 3.07 -3.28
N ALA A 222 -13.80 4.30 -2.76
CA ALA A 222 -14.75 5.31 -3.21
C ALA A 222 -14.23 6.75 -3.05
N TYR A 223 -14.71 7.67 -3.87
CA TYR A 223 -14.38 9.10 -3.80
C TYR A 223 -14.79 9.75 -2.47
N ARG A 224 -15.79 9.19 -1.77
CA ARG A 224 -16.21 9.67 -0.44
C ARG A 224 -15.14 9.46 0.62
N GLU A 225 -14.30 8.44 0.43
CA GLU A 225 -13.15 8.19 1.30
C GLU A 225 -12.02 9.18 1.00
N ALA A 226 -11.84 9.57 -0.27
CA ALA A 226 -10.95 10.67 -0.64
C ALA A 226 -11.45 12.01 -0.07
N ALA A 227 -12.76 12.26 -0.10
CA ALA A 227 -13.36 13.44 0.55
C ALA A 227 -13.12 13.45 2.06
N TRP A 228 -13.24 12.30 2.73
CA TRP A 228 -12.90 12.17 4.15
C TRP A 228 -11.44 12.53 4.43
N TRP A 229 -10.51 12.06 3.59
CA TRP A 229 -9.10 12.45 3.69
C TRP A 229 -8.89 13.95 3.46
N SER A 230 -9.59 14.54 2.49
CA SER A 230 -9.51 16.00 2.26
C SER A 230 -9.99 16.79 3.47
N ASP A 231 -11.05 16.34 4.15
CA ASP A 231 -11.52 16.98 5.38
C ASP A 231 -10.49 16.86 6.52
N VAL A 232 -9.85 15.69 6.66
CA VAL A 232 -8.78 15.45 7.66
C VAL A 232 -7.61 16.40 7.40
N PHE A 233 -7.09 16.45 6.17
CA PHE A 233 -5.99 17.33 5.80
C PHE A 233 -6.36 18.79 5.96
N SER A 234 -7.58 19.15 5.54
CA SER A 234 -8.07 20.52 5.61
C SER A 234 -8.10 21.03 7.05
N TYR A 235 -8.66 20.22 7.94
CA TYR A 235 -8.69 20.53 9.36
C TYR A 235 -7.30 20.64 9.95
N THR A 236 -6.40 19.71 9.62
CA THR A 236 -5.03 19.74 10.12
C THR A 236 -4.27 20.97 9.66
N GLU A 237 -4.42 21.40 8.41
CA GLU A 237 -3.81 22.65 7.94
C GLU A 237 -4.36 23.86 8.69
N ASP A 238 -5.67 23.94 8.86
CA ASP A 238 -6.33 25.05 9.57
C ASP A 238 -5.86 25.13 11.03
N GLU A 239 -5.77 23.98 11.71
CA GLU A 239 -5.36 23.85 13.11
C GLU A 239 -3.91 24.35 13.33
N PHE A 240 -3.03 24.14 12.34
CA PHE A 240 -1.63 24.56 12.41
C PHE A 240 -1.33 25.87 11.67
N GLY A 241 -2.37 26.55 11.16
CA GLY A 241 -2.25 27.81 10.43
C GLY A 241 -1.48 27.68 9.10
N LEU A 242 -1.53 26.52 8.46
CA LEU A 242 -0.91 26.24 7.17
C LEU A 242 -1.84 26.64 6.01
N ALA A 243 -1.25 26.94 4.86
CA ALA A 243 -2.04 27.21 3.66
C ALA A 243 -2.73 25.94 3.17
N ARG A 244 -3.95 26.07 2.61
CA ARG A 244 -4.66 24.93 2.02
C ARG A 244 -3.84 24.27 0.91
N GLY A 245 -3.68 22.96 0.99
CA GLY A 245 -2.87 22.18 0.04
C GLY A 245 -1.38 22.16 0.37
N THR A 246 -1.00 22.46 1.60
CA THR A 246 0.35 22.23 2.14
C THR A 246 0.62 20.73 2.30
N ILE A 247 -0.36 19.98 2.80
CA ILE A 247 -0.32 18.51 2.83
C ILE A 247 -0.53 17.99 1.42
N LYS A 248 0.36 17.11 0.95
CA LYS A 248 0.21 16.45 -0.36
C LYS A 248 0.02 14.95 -0.23
N ALA A 249 -0.80 14.38 -1.11
CA ALA A 249 -1.11 12.95 -1.11
C ALA A 249 -1.00 12.33 -2.52
N THR A 250 -0.46 11.12 -2.60
CA THR A 250 -0.60 10.23 -3.76
C THR A 250 -1.53 9.07 -3.38
N VAL A 251 -2.52 8.75 -4.21
CA VAL A 251 -3.51 7.71 -3.90
C VAL A 251 -3.26 6.46 -4.74
N LEU A 252 -3.22 5.28 -4.10
CA LEU A 252 -3.12 4.02 -4.81
C LEU A 252 -4.50 3.62 -5.35
N ILE A 253 -4.63 3.44 -6.67
CA ILE A 253 -5.85 2.89 -7.28
C ILE A 253 -5.71 1.38 -7.34
N GLU A 254 -5.63 0.76 -6.18
CA GLU A 254 -5.33 -0.67 -6.03
C GLU A 254 -6.57 -1.48 -5.62
N THR A 255 -7.76 -0.93 -5.84
CA THR A 255 -9.02 -1.64 -5.69
C THR A 255 -9.84 -1.57 -6.97
N LEU A 256 -10.56 -2.64 -7.28
CA LEU A 256 -11.43 -2.68 -8.46
C LEU A 256 -12.54 -1.60 -8.41
N PRO A 257 -13.18 -1.30 -7.26
CA PRO A 257 -14.12 -0.18 -7.20
C PRO A 257 -13.49 1.18 -7.55
N ALA A 258 -12.26 1.45 -7.08
CA ALA A 258 -11.63 2.75 -7.27
C ALA A 258 -11.27 3.07 -8.73
N VAL A 259 -11.06 2.07 -9.60
CA VAL A 259 -10.78 2.35 -11.03
C VAL A 259 -11.96 3.04 -11.73
N PHE A 260 -13.18 2.87 -11.24
CA PHE A 260 -14.39 3.51 -11.76
C PHE A 260 -14.64 4.91 -11.20
N GLU A 261 -13.85 5.35 -10.21
CA GLU A 261 -14.03 6.62 -9.50
C GLU A 261 -12.75 7.47 -9.45
N MET A 262 -11.77 7.20 -10.33
CA MET A 262 -10.47 7.90 -10.30
C MET A 262 -10.60 9.42 -10.45
N ASP A 263 -11.51 9.88 -11.29
CA ASP A 263 -11.72 11.30 -11.57
C ASP A 263 -12.38 11.99 -10.36
N GLU A 264 -13.35 11.31 -9.75
CA GLU A 264 -14.04 11.75 -8.54
C GLU A 264 -13.10 11.74 -7.33
N ILE A 265 -12.20 10.76 -7.21
CA ILE A 265 -11.14 10.73 -6.18
C ILE A 265 -10.22 11.94 -6.34
N LEU A 266 -9.73 12.21 -7.56
CA LEU A 266 -8.92 13.39 -7.85
C LEU A 266 -9.69 14.69 -7.54
N PHE A 267 -10.98 14.76 -7.85
CA PHE A 267 -11.81 15.95 -7.63
C PHE A 267 -12.01 16.23 -6.14
N ASN A 268 -12.35 15.20 -5.36
CA ASN A 268 -12.64 15.31 -3.93
C ASN A 268 -11.37 15.53 -3.09
N LEU A 269 -10.19 15.28 -3.64
CA LEU A 269 -8.90 15.53 -2.99
C LEU A 269 -8.07 16.60 -3.73
N LYS A 270 -8.66 17.38 -4.65
CA LYS A 270 -7.94 18.25 -5.61
C LYS A 270 -6.97 19.27 -5.00
N GLU A 271 -7.16 19.66 -3.75
CA GLU A 271 -6.29 20.59 -3.03
C GLU A 271 -5.00 19.89 -2.56
N HIS A 272 -5.11 18.61 -2.18
CA HIS A 272 -4.04 17.84 -1.54
C HIS A 272 -3.43 16.79 -2.48
N ILE A 273 -4.17 16.27 -3.46
CA ILE A 273 -3.69 15.17 -4.31
C ILE A 273 -2.68 15.65 -5.36
N VAL A 274 -1.63 14.86 -5.56
CA VAL A 274 -0.59 15.11 -6.57
C VAL A 274 -0.49 14.01 -7.62
N GLY A 275 -1.09 12.84 -7.38
CA GLY A 275 -1.06 11.73 -8.33
C GLY A 275 -1.82 10.50 -7.88
N LEU A 276 -2.00 9.56 -8.81
CA LEU A 276 -2.50 8.22 -8.58
C LEU A 276 -1.40 7.19 -8.88
N ASN A 277 -1.50 6.00 -8.30
CA ASN A 277 -0.57 4.90 -8.52
C ASN A 277 -1.26 3.63 -9.05
N CYS A 278 -0.61 2.95 -9.99
CA CYS A 278 -0.96 1.62 -10.44
C CYS A 278 -0.41 0.53 -9.50
N GLY A 279 -1.29 -0.34 -9.01
CA GLY A 279 -0.92 -1.55 -8.24
C GLY A 279 -1.19 -2.83 -9.03
N ARG A 280 -0.47 -3.91 -8.72
CA ARG A 280 -0.75 -5.25 -9.29
C ARG A 280 -1.45 -6.15 -8.28
N TRP A 281 -0.77 -6.54 -7.20
CA TRP A 281 -1.26 -7.57 -6.28
C TRP A 281 -2.55 -7.18 -5.57
N ASP A 282 -2.60 -6.01 -4.95
CA ASP A 282 -3.82 -5.50 -4.31
C ASP A 282 -4.97 -5.33 -5.31
N TYR A 283 -4.68 -4.87 -6.54
CA TYR A 283 -5.71 -4.68 -7.56
C TYR A 283 -6.36 -6.00 -7.96
N ILE A 284 -5.57 -7.04 -8.26
CA ILE A 284 -6.12 -8.35 -8.65
C ILE A 284 -6.70 -9.11 -7.45
N PHE A 285 -6.20 -8.87 -6.24
CA PHE A 285 -6.83 -9.31 -5.00
C PHE A 285 -8.22 -8.68 -4.84
N SER A 286 -8.33 -7.36 -5.02
CA SER A 286 -9.60 -6.66 -5.01
C SER A 286 -10.51 -7.11 -6.13
N TYR A 287 -10.00 -7.40 -7.33
CA TYR A 287 -10.80 -7.96 -8.43
C TYR A 287 -11.49 -9.25 -8.00
N ILE A 288 -10.74 -10.18 -7.39
CA ILE A 288 -11.30 -11.44 -6.87
C ILE A 288 -12.31 -11.18 -5.75
N LYS A 289 -11.99 -10.30 -4.79
CA LYS A 289 -12.91 -9.96 -3.69
C LYS A 289 -14.22 -9.36 -4.17
N THR A 290 -14.12 -8.43 -5.12
CA THR A 290 -15.27 -7.68 -5.64
C THR A 290 -16.14 -8.56 -6.52
N LEU A 291 -15.54 -9.42 -7.34
CA LEU A 291 -16.27 -10.30 -8.27
C LEU A 291 -16.41 -11.74 -7.74
N ARG A 292 -16.32 -11.93 -6.43
CA ARG A 292 -16.27 -13.24 -5.77
C ARG A 292 -17.46 -14.16 -6.07
N GLN A 293 -18.64 -13.63 -6.39
CA GLN A 293 -19.84 -14.41 -6.71
C GLN A 293 -19.98 -14.76 -8.20
N TYR A 294 -19.07 -14.28 -9.05
CA TYR A 294 -19.21 -14.39 -10.50
C TYR A 294 -18.38 -15.57 -11.06
N PRO A 295 -19.02 -16.67 -11.49
CA PRO A 295 -18.32 -17.85 -12.00
C PRO A 295 -17.63 -17.63 -13.35
N ASP A 296 -17.95 -16.54 -14.05
CA ASP A 296 -17.31 -16.10 -15.30
C ASP A 296 -16.14 -15.13 -15.07
N ARG A 297 -15.78 -14.81 -13.81
CA ARG A 297 -14.73 -13.83 -13.46
C ARG A 297 -13.58 -14.47 -12.67
N ILE A 298 -13.24 -15.70 -13.04
CA ILE A 298 -12.17 -16.47 -12.39
C ILE A 298 -10.82 -16.09 -13.00
N LEU A 299 -9.85 -15.76 -12.16
CA LEU A 299 -8.48 -15.50 -12.63
C LEU A 299 -7.65 -16.81 -12.67
N PRO A 300 -6.69 -16.91 -13.61
CA PRO A 300 -5.71 -17.99 -13.65
C PRO A 300 -4.65 -17.80 -12.54
N ASP A 301 -3.58 -18.58 -12.60
CA ASP A 301 -2.41 -18.40 -11.72
C ASP A 301 -1.99 -16.92 -11.67
N ARG A 302 -1.91 -16.34 -10.47
CA ARG A 302 -1.57 -14.91 -10.27
C ARG A 302 -0.27 -14.49 -10.97
N GLN A 303 0.67 -15.42 -11.11
CA GLN A 303 1.98 -15.23 -11.72
C GLN A 303 1.84 -14.79 -13.19
N VAL A 304 0.84 -15.30 -13.92
CA VAL A 304 0.60 -14.98 -15.34
C VAL A 304 -0.37 -13.81 -15.55
N VAL A 305 -0.98 -13.28 -14.49
CA VAL A 305 -1.83 -12.08 -14.52
C VAL A 305 -0.94 -10.83 -14.50
N THR A 306 -0.18 -10.61 -15.57
CA THR A 306 0.79 -9.50 -15.72
C THR A 306 0.14 -8.21 -16.21
N MET A 307 0.83 -7.06 -16.06
CA MET A 307 0.32 -5.75 -16.48
C MET A 307 0.09 -5.61 -18.01
N GLU A 308 0.65 -6.53 -18.81
CA GLU A 308 0.39 -6.63 -20.25
C GLU A 308 -1.00 -7.20 -20.57
N LYS A 309 -1.65 -7.88 -19.61
CA LYS A 309 -2.97 -8.47 -19.84
C LYS A 309 -4.01 -7.37 -20.12
N PRO A 310 -4.99 -7.63 -21.01
CA PRO A 310 -5.87 -6.58 -21.53
C PRO A 310 -6.53 -5.69 -20.48
N PHE A 311 -7.13 -6.26 -19.42
CA PHE A 311 -7.82 -5.48 -18.39
C PHE A 311 -6.86 -4.64 -17.53
N LEU A 312 -5.66 -5.14 -17.22
CA LEU A 312 -4.65 -4.40 -16.47
C LEU A 312 -3.99 -3.30 -17.33
N ASN A 313 -3.79 -3.57 -18.62
CA ASN A 313 -3.34 -2.55 -19.55
C ASN A 313 -4.39 -1.45 -19.74
N ALA A 314 -5.67 -1.81 -19.84
CA ALA A 314 -6.77 -0.85 -19.87
C ALA A 314 -6.81 0.00 -18.58
N TYR A 315 -6.68 -0.63 -17.42
CA TYR A 315 -6.54 0.07 -16.14
C TYR A 315 -5.36 1.07 -16.13
N SER A 316 -4.16 0.64 -16.54
CA SER A 316 -2.97 1.50 -16.62
C SER A 316 -3.18 2.69 -17.55
N ARG A 317 -3.69 2.47 -18.77
CA ARG A 317 -3.95 3.56 -19.74
C ARG A 317 -5.03 4.52 -19.26
N LEU A 318 -6.09 4.01 -18.63
CA LEU A 318 -7.15 4.84 -18.06
C LEU A 318 -6.60 5.70 -16.92
N LEU A 319 -5.76 5.15 -16.04
CA LEU A 319 -5.16 5.89 -14.94
C LEU A 319 -4.27 7.03 -15.48
N VAL A 320 -3.39 6.75 -16.45
CA VAL A 320 -2.53 7.78 -17.08
C VAL A 320 -3.39 8.89 -17.69
N ARG A 321 -4.38 8.53 -18.51
CA ARG A 321 -5.28 9.49 -19.17
C ARG A 321 -5.99 10.38 -18.14
N THR A 322 -6.55 9.79 -17.10
CA THR A 322 -7.30 10.51 -16.06
C THR A 322 -6.37 11.45 -15.29
N CYS A 323 -5.20 10.98 -14.84
CA CYS A 323 -4.25 11.80 -14.09
C CYS A 323 -3.77 13.02 -14.90
N HIS A 324 -3.32 12.80 -16.14
CA HIS A 324 -2.73 13.87 -16.95
C HIS A 324 -3.76 14.91 -17.38
N ARG A 325 -5.01 14.48 -17.65
CA ARG A 325 -6.14 15.40 -17.86
C ARG A 325 -6.31 16.36 -16.68
N ARG A 326 -6.09 15.88 -15.45
CA ARG A 326 -6.19 16.68 -14.20
C ARG A 326 -4.88 17.32 -13.76
N GLY A 327 -3.79 17.15 -14.51
CA GLY A 327 -2.46 17.66 -14.15
C GLY A 327 -1.85 16.97 -12.93
N ALA A 328 -2.26 15.74 -12.64
CA ALA A 328 -1.75 14.90 -11.58
C ALA A 328 -0.81 13.82 -12.14
N PHE A 329 0.09 13.30 -11.31
CA PHE A 329 1.01 12.23 -11.67
C PHE A 329 0.30 10.88 -11.84
N ALA A 330 0.74 10.07 -12.79
CA ALA A 330 0.38 8.68 -12.99
C ALA A 330 1.59 7.77 -12.69
N MET A 331 1.65 7.18 -11.51
CA MET A 331 2.75 6.30 -11.10
C MET A 331 2.52 4.85 -11.57
N GLY A 332 3.57 4.20 -12.06
CA GLY A 332 3.61 2.78 -12.42
C GLY A 332 3.74 1.85 -11.21
N GLY A 333 3.83 0.55 -11.45
CA GLY A 333 3.78 -0.47 -10.41
C GLY A 333 5.12 -0.86 -9.80
N MET A 334 5.08 -1.86 -8.92
CA MET A 334 6.24 -2.38 -8.19
C MET A 334 7.09 -3.37 -9.03
N ALA A 335 8.42 -3.21 -9.01
CA ALA A 335 9.38 -4.28 -9.27
C ALA A 335 9.98 -4.80 -7.96
N ALA A 336 9.49 -5.96 -7.51
CA ALA A 336 9.80 -6.54 -6.20
C ALA A 336 11.04 -7.46 -6.17
N PHE A 337 11.82 -7.56 -7.25
CA PHE A 337 12.93 -8.50 -7.31
C PHE A 337 14.06 -8.16 -6.34
N ILE A 338 14.67 -9.20 -5.76
CA ILE A 338 15.91 -9.10 -5.00
C ILE A 338 17.07 -9.49 -5.94
N PRO A 339 18.10 -8.65 -6.10
CA PRO A 339 19.26 -8.99 -6.91
C PRO A 339 19.88 -10.34 -6.52
N SER A 340 20.20 -11.15 -7.52
CA SER A 340 20.81 -12.46 -7.34
C SER A 340 22.32 -12.41 -7.52
N LYS A 341 23.04 -13.26 -6.76
CA LYS A 341 24.48 -13.51 -7.00
C LYS A 341 24.72 -14.43 -8.19
N ASP A 342 23.71 -15.18 -8.64
CA ASP A 342 23.77 -15.99 -9.85
C ASP A 342 23.67 -15.08 -11.09
N PRO A 343 24.70 -15.04 -11.95
CA PRO A 343 24.71 -14.18 -13.14
C PRO A 343 23.55 -14.43 -14.10
N GLN A 344 23.11 -15.69 -14.28
CA GLN A 344 22.01 -16.01 -15.20
C GLN A 344 20.68 -15.49 -14.65
N ARG A 345 20.43 -15.75 -13.36
CA ARG A 345 19.24 -15.24 -12.68
C ARG A 345 19.23 -13.71 -12.60
N GLN A 346 20.37 -13.09 -12.35
CA GLN A 346 20.50 -11.64 -12.35
C GLN A 346 20.19 -11.03 -13.72
N ALA A 347 20.73 -11.61 -14.81
CA ALA A 347 20.44 -11.13 -16.16
C ALA A 347 18.94 -11.25 -16.49
N TRP A 348 18.29 -12.35 -16.07
CA TRP A 348 16.85 -12.52 -16.23
C TRP A 348 16.05 -11.48 -15.43
N VAL A 349 16.40 -11.22 -14.17
CA VAL A 349 15.75 -10.20 -13.33
C VAL A 349 15.87 -8.81 -13.98
N LEU A 350 17.07 -8.43 -14.41
CA LEU A 350 17.29 -7.12 -15.05
C LEU A 350 16.50 -6.97 -16.35
N ASN A 351 16.45 -8.02 -17.18
CA ASN A 351 15.66 -8.00 -18.41
C ASN A 351 14.15 -7.89 -18.14
N LYS A 352 13.65 -8.56 -17.10
CA LYS A 352 12.25 -8.44 -16.68
C LYS A 352 11.91 -7.03 -16.22
N ILE A 353 12.73 -6.45 -15.36
CA ILE A 353 12.54 -5.06 -14.93
C ILE A 353 12.58 -4.12 -16.13
N GLN A 354 13.57 -4.26 -17.02
CA GLN A 354 13.67 -3.40 -18.19
C GLN A 354 12.42 -3.48 -19.08
N THR A 355 11.87 -4.68 -19.28
CA THR A 355 10.67 -4.89 -20.09
C THR A 355 9.44 -4.26 -19.43
N ASP A 356 9.21 -4.58 -18.15
CA ASP A 356 8.04 -4.10 -17.41
C ASP A 356 8.06 -2.56 -17.28
N LYS A 357 9.23 -1.98 -17.01
CA LYS A 357 9.38 -0.52 -16.87
C LYS A 357 9.33 0.22 -18.20
N ALA A 358 9.78 -0.41 -19.28
CA ALA A 358 9.62 0.16 -20.62
C ALA A 358 8.14 0.23 -21.03
N LEU A 359 7.35 -0.80 -20.68
CA LEU A 359 5.90 -0.78 -20.89
C LEU A 359 5.26 0.38 -20.13
N GLU A 360 5.55 0.53 -18.83
CA GLU A 360 5.02 1.62 -18.01
C GLU A 360 5.38 3.00 -18.58
N ALA A 361 6.65 3.23 -18.87
CA ALA A 361 7.12 4.49 -19.43
C ALA A 361 6.47 4.78 -20.80
N SER A 362 6.31 3.77 -21.67
CA SER A 362 5.64 3.91 -22.97
C SER A 362 4.14 4.18 -22.87
N ASN A 363 3.48 3.70 -21.82
CA ASN A 363 2.07 4.01 -21.53
C ASN A 363 1.89 5.47 -21.09
N GLY A 364 2.96 6.16 -20.70
CA GLY A 364 2.91 7.54 -20.25
C GLY A 364 3.03 7.71 -18.74
N HIS A 365 3.42 6.68 -17.96
CA HIS A 365 3.63 6.87 -16.53
C HIS A 365 4.75 7.89 -16.24
N ASP A 366 4.59 8.70 -15.20
CA ASP A 366 5.57 9.72 -14.78
C ASP A 366 6.74 9.13 -13.98
N GLY A 367 6.54 7.95 -13.39
CA GLY A 367 7.54 7.24 -12.62
C GLY A 367 7.10 5.83 -12.27
N THR A 368 7.93 5.11 -11.52
CA THR A 368 7.75 3.69 -11.17
C THR A 368 8.23 3.37 -9.75
N TRP A 369 7.85 2.20 -9.23
CA TRP A 369 8.36 1.65 -7.96
C TRP A 369 9.38 0.52 -8.10
N VAL A 370 10.30 0.47 -7.15
CA VAL A 370 11.21 -0.66 -6.86
C VAL A 370 11.21 -0.98 -5.37
N ALA A 371 11.42 -2.24 -4.99
CA ALA A 371 11.49 -2.66 -3.58
C ALA A 371 12.92 -2.80 -3.05
N HIS A 372 13.94 -2.70 -3.91
CA HIS A 372 15.33 -2.94 -3.53
C HIS A 372 16.28 -1.93 -4.19
N PRO A 373 17.23 -1.32 -3.45
CA PRO A 373 18.13 -0.29 -4.00
C PRO A 373 18.94 -0.75 -5.21
N GLY A 374 19.32 -2.04 -5.25
CA GLY A 374 20.03 -2.64 -6.38
C GLY A 374 19.26 -2.72 -7.70
N LEU A 375 17.98 -2.32 -7.74
CA LEU A 375 17.19 -2.19 -8.97
C LEU A 375 17.07 -0.73 -9.45
N ALA A 376 17.45 0.23 -8.62
CA ALA A 376 17.21 1.65 -8.86
C ALA A 376 17.86 2.12 -10.16
N ASP A 377 19.14 1.81 -10.38
CA ASP A 377 19.86 2.24 -11.59
C ASP A 377 19.24 1.72 -12.88
N THR A 378 18.69 0.49 -12.87
CA THR A 378 18.03 -0.09 -14.05
C THR A 378 16.70 0.60 -14.32
N ALA A 379 15.89 0.83 -13.28
CA ALA A 379 14.63 1.55 -13.43
C ALA A 379 14.85 3.01 -13.86
N CYS A 380 15.82 3.70 -13.25
CA CYS A 380 16.22 5.06 -13.61
C CYS A 380 16.66 5.11 -15.08
N GLY A 381 17.54 4.20 -15.52
CA GLY A 381 17.98 4.17 -16.91
C GLY A 381 16.85 4.02 -17.95
N VAL A 382 15.79 3.28 -17.62
CA VAL A 382 14.61 3.15 -18.49
C VAL A 382 13.83 4.46 -18.57
N PHE A 383 13.55 5.08 -17.43
CA PHE A 383 12.80 6.34 -17.40
C PHE A 383 13.61 7.52 -17.94
N ASP A 384 14.90 7.60 -17.67
CA ASP A 384 15.82 8.60 -18.22
C ASP A 384 15.80 8.57 -19.75
N HIS A 385 15.77 7.37 -20.35
CA HIS A 385 15.70 7.20 -21.79
C HIS A 385 14.41 7.77 -22.40
N VAL A 386 13.26 7.53 -21.77
CA VAL A 386 11.94 7.98 -22.27
C VAL A 386 11.68 9.45 -21.96
N LEU A 387 12.13 9.93 -20.80
CA LEU A 387 11.94 11.32 -20.36
C LEU A 387 12.85 12.29 -21.12
N GLY A 388 14.10 11.91 -21.39
CA GLY A 388 15.11 12.84 -21.88
C GLY A 388 15.32 13.97 -20.88
N ASP A 389 15.19 15.23 -21.33
CA ASP A 389 15.29 16.41 -20.46
C ASP A 389 14.03 16.68 -19.62
N ARG A 390 12.93 15.93 -19.85
CA ARG A 390 11.68 16.10 -19.10
C ARG A 390 11.82 15.56 -17.67
N LYS A 391 11.06 16.15 -16.75
CA LYS A 391 10.97 15.67 -15.35
C LYS A 391 9.88 14.61 -15.16
N ASN A 392 8.87 14.63 -16.02
CA ASN A 392 7.66 13.81 -15.97
C ASN A 392 7.00 13.78 -17.37
N GLN A 393 5.87 13.10 -17.49
CA GLN A 393 5.11 12.88 -18.72
C GLN A 393 3.70 13.46 -18.67
N LEU A 394 3.45 14.49 -17.84
CA LEU A 394 2.14 15.16 -17.72
C LEU A 394 1.58 15.68 -19.07
N ASP A 395 2.42 15.80 -20.10
CA ASP A 395 2.08 16.17 -21.47
C ASP A 395 1.50 15.01 -22.32
N ILE A 396 1.63 13.76 -21.87
CA ILE A 396 1.14 12.56 -22.57
C ILE A 396 -0.35 12.34 -22.25
N THR A 397 -1.24 12.99 -22.98
CA THR A 397 -2.68 13.02 -22.64
C THR A 397 -3.45 11.72 -22.90
N ARG A 398 -2.95 10.87 -23.81
CA ARG A 398 -3.65 9.67 -24.32
C ARG A 398 -5.03 9.95 -24.93
N ASP A 399 -5.27 11.16 -25.46
CA ASP A 399 -6.57 11.52 -26.07
C ASP A 399 -6.93 10.69 -27.33
N ASN A 400 -5.91 10.08 -27.96
CA ASN A 400 -6.09 9.22 -29.13
C ASN A 400 -6.54 7.79 -28.76
N ASP A 401 -6.54 7.43 -27.48
CA ASP A 401 -7.05 6.12 -27.04
C ASP A 401 -8.58 6.06 -27.23
N ALA A 402 -9.06 4.93 -27.73
CA ALA A 402 -10.48 4.62 -27.68
C ALA A 402 -10.99 4.68 -26.22
N PRO A 403 -12.26 5.04 -25.99
CA PRO A 403 -12.84 5.02 -24.65
C PRO A 403 -12.68 3.64 -23.99
N ILE A 404 -12.11 3.63 -22.79
CA ILE A 404 -11.96 2.41 -21.99
C ILE A 404 -13.26 2.15 -21.26
N THR A 405 -13.79 0.94 -21.37
CA THR A 405 -15.12 0.58 -20.85
C THR A 405 -15.02 -0.31 -19.62
N ALA A 406 -16.10 -0.36 -18.82
CA ALA A 406 -16.19 -1.31 -17.71
C ALA A 406 -16.01 -2.77 -18.16
N ASN A 407 -16.51 -3.13 -19.34
CA ASN A 407 -16.33 -4.47 -19.88
C ASN A 407 -14.85 -4.82 -20.09
N GLU A 408 -14.03 -3.87 -20.53
CA GLU A 408 -12.58 -4.07 -20.69
C GLU A 408 -11.88 -4.21 -19.33
N LEU A 409 -12.25 -3.37 -18.35
CA LEU A 409 -11.70 -3.39 -17.00
C LEU A 409 -12.08 -4.65 -16.21
N LEU A 410 -13.23 -5.25 -16.51
CA LEU A 410 -13.77 -6.43 -15.83
C LEU A 410 -13.46 -7.75 -16.55
N ALA A 411 -12.82 -7.73 -17.71
CA ALA A 411 -12.56 -8.93 -18.48
C ALA A 411 -11.47 -9.79 -17.81
N PRO A 412 -11.75 -11.03 -17.38
CA PRO A 412 -10.70 -11.91 -16.87
C PRO A 412 -9.70 -12.21 -18.00
N CYS A 413 -8.43 -12.36 -17.64
CA CYS A 413 -7.40 -12.67 -18.63
C CYS A 413 -7.22 -14.18 -18.83
N ASP A 414 -6.71 -14.57 -20.00
CA ASP A 414 -6.38 -15.96 -20.29
C ASP A 414 -5.17 -16.44 -19.47
N GLY A 415 -5.22 -17.72 -19.09
CA GLY A 415 -4.13 -18.43 -18.42
C GLY A 415 -4.62 -19.75 -17.83
N GLU A 416 -3.68 -20.55 -17.33
CA GLU A 416 -4.00 -21.81 -16.65
C GLU A 416 -4.06 -21.61 -15.12
N ARG A 417 -4.82 -22.49 -14.46
CA ARG A 417 -4.78 -22.69 -13.01
C ARG A 417 -3.97 -23.96 -12.78
N THR A 418 -2.75 -23.86 -12.30
CA THR A 418 -1.84 -25.02 -12.22
C THR A 418 -1.68 -25.52 -10.79
N GLU A 419 -1.37 -26.82 -10.64
CA GLU A 419 -1.03 -27.36 -9.32
C GLU A 419 0.23 -26.69 -8.75
N GLU A 420 1.23 -26.41 -9.59
CA GLU A 420 2.44 -25.71 -9.14
C GLU A 420 2.13 -24.28 -8.68
N GLY A 421 1.29 -23.56 -9.41
CA GLY A 421 0.83 -22.21 -9.01
C GLY A 421 0.12 -22.22 -7.66
N MET A 422 -0.74 -23.23 -7.42
CA MET A 422 -1.42 -23.43 -6.14
C MET A 422 -0.44 -23.71 -5.00
N ARG A 423 0.49 -24.65 -5.19
CA ARG A 423 1.51 -25.03 -4.19
C ARG A 423 2.43 -23.86 -3.87
N HIS A 424 2.87 -23.13 -4.90
CA HIS A 424 3.67 -21.92 -4.71
C HIS A 424 2.91 -20.85 -3.90
N ASN A 425 1.62 -20.62 -4.17
CA ASN A 425 0.80 -19.70 -3.38
C ASN A 425 0.73 -20.11 -1.91
N ILE A 426 0.61 -21.41 -1.62
CA ILE A 426 0.63 -21.93 -0.25
C ILE A 426 1.97 -21.62 0.42
N ARG A 427 3.10 -22.02 -0.20
CA ARG A 427 4.44 -21.81 0.37
C ARG A 427 4.74 -20.34 0.65
N VAL A 428 4.40 -19.45 -0.28
CA VAL A 428 4.66 -18.01 -0.15
C VAL A 428 3.76 -17.40 0.93
N ALA A 429 2.46 -17.69 0.91
CA ALA A 429 1.52 -17.12 1.88
C ALA A 429 1.85 -17.55 3.32
N VAL A 430 2.19 -18.83 3.54
CA VAL A 430 2.55 -19.33 4.87
C VAL A 430 3.84 -18.68 5.38
N GLN A 431 4.90 -18.63 4.56
CA GLN A 431 6.15 -17.97 4.94
C GLN A 431 5.94 -16.47 5.24
N TYR A 432 5.11 -15.80 4.44
CA TYR A 432 4.78 -14.40 4.68
C TYR A 432 4.04 -14.21 6.00
N ILE A 433 2.97 -14.99 6.23
CA ILE A 433 2.17 -14.91 7.46
C ILE A 433 3.05 -15.19 8.68
N GLU A 434 3.93 -16.21 8.63
CA GLU A 434 4.84 -16.55 9.73
C GLU A 434 5.77 -15.39 10.11
N ALA A 435 6.35 -14.74 9.10
CA ALA A 435 7.19 -13.57 9.32
C ALA A 435 6.37 -12.38 9.85
N TRP A 436 5.17 -12.15 9.30
CA TRP A 436 4.31 -11.03 9.68
C TRP A 436 3.85 -11.15 11.13
N ILE A 437 3.35 -12.30 11.57
CA ILE A 437 2.97 -12.53 12.98
C ILE A 437 4.19 -12.55 13.92
N SER A 438 5.40 -12.64 13.37
CA SER A 438 6.66 -12.49 14.10
C SER A 438 7.20 -11.06 14.09
N GLY A 439 6.45 -10.10 13.54
CA GLY A 439 6.79 -8.67 13.54
C GLY A 439 7.51 -8.17 12.28
N ASN A 440 7.63 -8.96 11.21
CA ASN A 440 8.23 -8.53 9.95
C ASN A 440 7.25 -8.61 8.78
N GLY A 441 6.84 -7.46 8.23
CA GLY A 441 5.96 -7.38 7.06
C GLY A 441 6.66 -7.25 5.71
N CYS A 442 8.00 -7.14 5.67
CA CYS A 442 8.76 -6.99 4.43
C CYS A 442 9.70 -8.19 4.26
N VAL A 443 9.25 -9.20 3.51
CA VAL A 443 9.77 -10.57 3.64
C VAL A 443 10.44 -11.04 2.35
N PRO A 444 11.75 -11.36 2.37
CA PRO A 444 12.42 -11.94 1.20
C PRO A 444 12.04 -13.41 1.03
N ILE A 445 11.23 -13.73 0.01
CA ILE A 445 10.76 -15.10 -0.29
C ILE A 445 11.07 -15.42 -1.76
N TYR A 446 11.80 -16.52 -2.00
CA TYR A 446 12.18 -16.99 -3.34
C TYR A 446 12.77 -15.92 -4.30
N GLY A 447 13.46 -14.91 -3.76
CA GLY A 447 14.11 -13.84 -4.53
C GLY A 447 13.19 -12.66 -4.87
N LEU A 448 12.03 -12.56 -4.22
CA LEU A 448 11.14 -11.41 -4.24
C LEU A 448 11.05 -10.81 -2.83
N MET A 449 10.88 -9.50 -2.75
CA MET A 449 10.53 -8.79 -1.52
C MET A 449 9.01 -8.72 -1.43
N GLU A 450 8.42 -9.60 -0.64
CA GLU A 450 6.98 -9.76 -0.53
C GLU A 450 6.39 -8.92 0.62
N ASP A 451 5.18 -8.44 0.40
CA ASP A 451 4.34 -7.69 1.35
C ASP A 451 2.96 -8.39 1.52
N ALA A 452 2.05 -7.77 2.28
CA ALA A 452 0.78 -8.39 2.63
C ALA A 452 -0.08 -8.70 1.39
N ALA A 453 -0.04 -7.84 0.38
CA ALA A 453 -0.78 -8.03 -0.87
C ALA A 453 -0.44 -9.37 -1.55
N THR A 454 0.81 -9.85 -1.44
CA THR A 454 1.20 -11.17 -1.98
C THR A 454 0.49 -12.33 -1.27
N ALA A 455 0.39 -12.29 0.06
CA ALA A 455 -0.34 -13.31 0.81
C ALA A 455 -1.85 -13.22 0.56
N GLU A 456 -2.38 -12.00 0.42
CA GLU A 456 -3.79 -11.75 0.11
C GLU A 456 -4.22 -12.33 -1.23
N ILE A 457 -3.49 -12.05 -2.32
CA ILE A 457 -3.81 -12.64 -3.62
C ILE A 457 -3.64 -14.16 -3.62
N SER A 458 -2.64 -14.67 -2.90
CA SER A 458 -2.38 -16.12 -2.81
C SER A 458 -3.56 -16.87 -2.18
N ARG A 459 -4.06 -16.39 -1.03
CA ARG A 459 -5.21 -17.02 -0.35
C ARG A 459 -6.54 -16.76 -1.07
N ALA A 460 -6.75 -15.55 -1.61
CA ALA A 460 -7.98 -15.22 -2.33
C ALA A 460 -8.13 -16.00 -3.66
N SER A 461 -7.04 -16.23 -4.40
CA SER A 461 -7.04 -17.03 -5.62
C SER A 461 -7.47 -18.48 -5.34
N ILE A 462 -6.92 -19.09 -4.29
CA ILE A 462 -7.28 -20.46 -3.90
C ILE A 462 -8.74 -20.52 -3.44
N TRP A 463 -9.16 -19.56 -2.60
CA TRP A 463 -10.56 -19.45 -2.17
C TRP A 463 -11.52 -19.35 -3.37
N GLN A 464 -11.18 -18.54 -4.38
CA GLN A 464 -11.99 -18.38 -5.59
C GLN A 464 -12.14 -19.70 -6.34
N TRP A 465 -11.06 -20.47 -6.47
CA TRP A 465 -11.09 -21.77 -7.15
C TRP A 465 -11.92 -22.80 -6.37
N ILE A 466 -11.85 -22.80 -5.04
CA ILE A 466 -12.72 -23.63 -4.17
C ILE A 466 -14.19 -23.23 -4.36
N LYS A 467 -14.50 -21.93 -4.23
CA LYS A 467 -15.87 -21.39 -4.29
C LYS A 467 -16.59 -21.79 -5.57
N HIS A 468 -15.89 -21.67 -6.70
CA HIS A 468 -16.44 -21.93 -8.04
C HIS A 468 -16.13 -23.32 -8.59
N LYS A 469 -15.65 -24.25 -7.74
CA LYS A 469 -15.36 -25.65 -8.08
C LYS A 469 -14.50 -25.80 -9.34
N GLN A 470 -13.48 -24.96 -9.44
CA GLN A 470 -12.61 -24.89 -10.62
C GLN A 470 -11.67 -26.09 -10.65
N ALA A 471 -11.35 -26.56 -11.85
CA ALA A 471 -10.31 -27.55 -12.06
C ALA A 471 -8.96 -26.89 -12.31
N LEU A 472 -7.91 -27.51 -11.78
CA LEU A 472 -6.53 -27.28 -12.19
C LEU A 472 -6.32 -27.82 -13.61
N SER A 473 -5.26 -27.41 -14.29
CA SER A 473 -4.92 -27.84 -15.65
C SER A 473 -4.69 -29.35 -15.78
N ASN A 474 -4.37 -30.03 -14.68
CA ASN A 474 -4.27 -31.49 -14.61
C ASN A 474 -5.61 -32.22 -14.34
N GLY A 475 -6.73 -31.49 -14.31
CA GLY A 475 -8.08 -32.05 -14.12
C GLY A 475 -8.52 -32.24 -12.67
N LYS A 476 -7.65 -32.02 -11.67
CA LYS A 476 -8.05 -32.07 -10.26
C LYS A 476 -8.96 -30.89 -9.92
N VAL A 477 -10.13 -31.16 -9.35
CA VAL A 477 -11.04 -30.11 -8.86
C VAL A 477 -10.51 -29.55 -7.54
N VAL A 478 -10.40 -28.23 -7.45
CA VAL A 478 -9.96 -27.55 -6.24
C VAL A 478 -11.07 -27.61 -5.20
N THR A 479 -10.76 -28.21 -4.05
CA THR A 479 -11.68 -28.37 -2.90
C THR A 479 -10.95 -28.00 -1.62
N LYS A 480 -11.69 -27.77 -0.53
CA LYS A 480 -11.10 -27.54 0.81
C LYS A 480 -10.16 -28.68 1.21
N ALA A 481 -10.59 -29.93 1.02
CA ALA A 481 -9.78 -31.11 1.32
C ALA A 481 -8.49 -31.20 0.47
N LEU A 482 -8.56 -30.86 -0.82
CA LEU A 482 -7.37 -30.84 -1.67
C LEU A 482 -6.39 -29.75 -1.20
N PHE A 483 -6.90 -28.57 -0.85
CA PHE A 483 -6.08 -27.49 -0.32
C PHE A 483 -5.43 -27.86 1.02
N GLU A 484 -6.16 -28.43 1.97
CA GLU A 484 -5.63 -28.85 3.28
C GLU A 484 -4.57 -29.94 3.12
N GLN A 485 -4.77 -30.89 2.19
CA GLN A 485 -3.76 -31.87 1.84
C GLN A 485 -2.49 -31.19 1.30
N MET A 486 -2.64 -30.31 0.31
CA MET A 486 -1.50 -29.58 -0.26
C MET A 486 -0.82 -28.71 0.79
N LEU A 487 -1.55 -28.07 1.70
CA LEU A 487 -0.99 -27.30 2.80
C LEU A 487 -0.09 -28.16 3.67
N ALA A 488 -0.54 -29.34 4.09
CA ALA A 488 0.29 -30.27 4.87
C ALA A 488 1.54 -30.73 4.10
N GLU A 489 1.42 -31.01 2.80
CA GLU A 489 2.54 -31.38 1.94
C GLU A 489 3.56 -30.23 1.80
N GLU A 490 3.09 -29.02 1.55
CA GLU A 490 3.96 -27.84 1.40
C GLU A 490 4.63 -27.44 2.72
N MET A 491 4.03 -27.71 3.88
CA MET A 491 4.69 -27.53 5.18
C MET A 491 5.91 -28.44 5.35
N LEU A 492 5.87 -29.66 4.82
CA LEU A 492 7.03 -30.55 4.81
C LEU A 492 8.13 -29.99 3.89
N VAL A 493 7.76 -29.49 2.71
CA VAL A 493 8.69 -28.82 1.79
C VAL A 493 9.35 -27.62 2.46
N LEU A 494 8.57 -26.77 3.15
CA LEU A 494 9.12 -25.63 3.89
C LEU A 494 10.08 -26.06 5.00
N ASN A 495 9.79 -27.13 5.73
CA ASN A 495 10.72 -27.66 6.73
C ASN A 495 12.03 -28.14 6.09
N GLU A 496 11.96 -28.82 4.94
CA GLU A 496 13.15 -29.25 4.19
C GLU A 496 13.97 -28.06 3.67
N GLU A 497 13.32 -27.03 3.12
CA GLU A 497 13.98 -25.85 2.55
C GLU A 497 14.64 -24.96 3.61
N LEU A 498 13.98 -24.76 4.75
CA LEU A 498 14.43 -23.88 5.82
C LEU A 498 15.32 -24.59 6.85
N GLY A 499 15.20 -25.91 6.94
CA GLY A 499 15.84 -26.77 7.94
C GLY A 499 15.13 -26.77 9.29
N ASP A 500 15.21 -27.91 9.98
CA ASP A 500 14.49 -28.19 11.23
C ASP A 500 14.64 -27.10 12.30
N VAL A 501 15.81 -26.47 12.40
CA VAL A 501 16.06 -25.45 13.43
C VAL A 501 15.24 -24.18 13.16
N ARG A 502 15.27 -23.64 11.94
CA ARG A 502 14.53 -22.41 11.60
C ARG A 502 13.02 -22.65 11.61
N PHE A 503 12.59 -23.80 11.13
CA PHE A 503 11.18 -24.17 11.10
C PHE A 503 10.61 -24.33 12.51
N ASN A 504 11.24 -25.14 13.37
CA ASN A 504 10.75 -25.39 14.74
C ASN A 504 10.87 -24.17 15.68
N GLN A 505 11.77 -23.22 15.39
CA GLN A 505 11.85 -21.95 16.13
C GLN A 505 10.88 -20.89 15.59
N GLY A 506 10.33 -21.10 14.39
CA GLY A 506 9.37 -20.21 13.76
C GLY A 506 7.95 -20.43 14.25
N ARG A 507 7.03 -19.59 13.75
CA ARG A 507 5.59 -19.66 14.04
C ARG A 507 4.80 -20.31 12.90
N PHE A 508 5.39 -21.32 12.25
CA PHE A 508 4.83 -21.92 11.04
C PHE A 508 3.49 -22.62 11.27
N ASP A 509 3.30 -23.28 12.41
CA ASP A 509 2.02 -23.94 12.73
C ASP A 509 0.88 -22.92 12.85
N GLU A 510 1.11 -21.80 13.54
CA GLU A 510 0.14 -20.71 13.66
C GLU A 510 -0.15 -20.06 12.30
N ALA A 511 0.88 -19.89 11.47
CA ALA A 511 0.74 -19.34 10.13
C ALA A 511 -0.08 -20.27 9.21
N ALA A 512 0.15 -21.59 9.28
CA ALA A 512 -0.62 -22.57 8.54
C ALA A 512 -2.08 -22.63 9.01
N GLU A 513 -2.33 -22.55 10.31
CA GLU A 513 -3.69 -22.50 10.87
C GLU A 513 -4.44 -21.25 10.37
N LEU A 514 -3.80 -20.08 10.43
CA LEU A 514 -4.39 -18.84 9.94
C LEU A 514 -4.66 -18.89 8.43
N MET A 515 -3.69 -19.39 7.64
CA MET A 515 -3.85 -19.58 6.20
C MET A 515 -5.03 -20.52 5.89
N ALA A 516 -5.15 -21.63 6.62
CA ALA A 516 -6.24 -22.59 6.44
C ALA A 516 -7.60 -21.98 6.77
N LYS A 517 -7.71 -21.30 7.92
CA LYS A 517 -8.93 -20.61 8.37
C LYS A 517 -9.44 -19.63 7.32
N LEU A 518 -8.57 -18.79 6.77
CA LEU A 518 -8.94 -17.74 5.82
C LEU A 518 -9.22 -18.26 4.41
N THR A 519 -8.59 -19.37 4.00
CA THR A 519 -8.72 -19.91 2.65
C THR A 519 -9.93 -20.85 2.51
N THR A 520 -10.33 -21.49 3.61
CA THR A 520 -11.43 -22.48 3.63
C THR A 520 -12.75 -21.93 4.19
N SER A 521 -12.81 -20.64 4.55
CA SER A 521 -14.01 -19.97 5.02
C SER A 521 -15.12 -19.94 3.95
N GLU A 522 -16.39 -19.94 4.38
CA GLU A 522 -17.54 -19.87 3.47
C GLU A 522 -17.65 -18.49 2.78
N GLU A 523 -17.31 -17.44 3.52
CA GLU A 523 -17.22 -16.07 3.05
C GLU A 523 -15.75 -15.68 2.89
N LEU A 524 -15.44 -14.92 1.85
CA LEU A 524 -14.08 -14.43 1.63
C LEU A 524 -13.83 -13.25 2.56
N GLU A 525 -13.03 -13.47 3.61
CA GLU A 525 -12.66 -12.41 4.55
C GLU A 525 -11.99 -11.25 3.82
N ASN A 526 -12.26 -10.01 4.25
CA ASN A 526 -11.82 -8.82 3.54
C ASN A 526 -10.30 -8.65 3.55
N PHE A 527 -9.65 -8.90 4.69
CA PHE A 527 -8.20 -8.77 4.85
C PHE A 527 -7.67 -9.77 5.90
N LEU A 528 -6.55 -10.43 5.59
CA LEU A 528 -5.85 -11.33 6.51
C LEU A 528 -5.29 -10.57 7.71
N THR A 529 -4.90 -9.31 7.51
CA THR A 529 -4.26 -8.46 8.53
C THR A 529 -5.17 -8.19 9.73
N LEU A 530 -6.48 -8.20 9.56
CA LEU A 530 -7.43 -8.05 10.67
C LEU A 530 -7.30 -9.21 11.69
N HIS A 531 -7.18 -10.44 11.19
CA HIS A 531 -6.98 -11.61 12.02
C HIS A 531 -5.52 -11.77 12.46
N GLY A 532 -4.57 -11.49 11.56
CA GLY A 532 -3.15 -11.51 11.89
C GLY A 532 -2.83 -10.55 13.05
N TYR A 533 -3.48 -9.38 13.09
CA TYR A 533 -3.19 -8.36 14.11
C TYR A 533 -3.49 -8.82 15.53
N GLU A 534 -4.32 -9.85 15.72
CA GLU A 534 -4.57 -10.48 17.02
C GLU A 534 -3.32 -11.14 17.62
N TYR A 535 -2.36 -11.56 16.76
CA TYR A 535 -1.11 -12.23 17.15
C TYR A 535 0.03 -11.26 17.51
N LEU A 536 -0.15 -9.95 17.22
CA LEU A 536 0.83 -8.91 17.52
C LEU A 536 0.54 -8.27 18.88
N ASN A 537 1.58 -7.75 19.55
CA ASN A 537 1.47 -7.04 20.83
C ASN A 537 1.88 -5.57 20.73
#